data_AF-A0A837KF38-F1
#
_entry.id   AF-A0A837KF38-F1
#
_cell.length_a   1.000
_cell.length_b   1.000
_cell.length_c   1.000
_cell.angle_alpha   90.00
_cell.angle_beta   90.00
_cell.angle_gamma   90.00
#
_symmetry.space_group_name_H-M   'P 1'
#
loop_
_entity.id
_entity.type
_entity.pdbx_description
1 polymer ?
#
loop_
_entity_poly.entity_id
_entity_poly.type
_entity_poly.pdbx_seq_one_letter_code
_entity_poly.pdbx_strand_id
1 'polypeptide(L)'
;MDEKVKYINEFFKHLTQNNDTNEYHTFFALLERIKNNSSLLEYYGKEFVEHMIEILPHIEDKYDRALLIETIMECLDIYTFSQSYLKEIFDEYVLCIAEKAVNVKGMSACLISFLQAGISEKEVIKKLEENLEKEYVISVLSKMYTNYLANSVEAKSTLLKEAQEAYYLSQRSGIIAQFLLLVNPYVQKYAGISQITFLYDSYRGVYEDCWPRGLLPNMKDTLIKSKILSLKEISILEELDSLINMQGKDLDSMEVRKLYDDFFQNKDPFEVIFTLPV
;
A
#
# COMPACT_ATOMS: atom_id res chain seq x y z
N MET A 1 -26.75 -13.25 18.13
CA MET A 1 -26.48 -12.14 17.21
C MET A 1 -27.14 -10.90 17.81
N ASP A 2 -26.41 -9.80 17.95
CA ASP A 2 -26.94 -8.53 18.45
C ASP A 2 -28.06 -8.05 17.50
N GLU A 3 -29.19 -7.61 18.06
CA GLU A 3 -30.33 -7.10 17.26
C GLU A 3 -29.89 -5.99 16.31
N LYS A 4 -28.91 -5.17 16.72
CA LYS A 4 -28.35 -4.10 15.87
C LYS A 4 -27.66 -4.64 14.62
N VAL A 5 -26.87 -5.70 14.75
CA VAL A 5 -26.16 -6.33 13.62
C VAL A 5 -27.16 -6.90 12.64
N LYS A 6 -28.24 -7.52 13.15
CA LYS A 6 -29.32 -8.03 12.31
C LYS A 6 -29.98 -6.92 11.49
N TYR A 7 -30.36 -5.81 12.12
CA TYR A 7 -30.98 -4.68 11.41
C TYR A 7 -30.05 -4.08 10.36
N ILE A 8 -28.74 -4.00 10.64
CA ILE A 8 -27.76 -3.49 9.67
C ILE A 8 -27.64 -4.43 8.47
N ASN A 9 -27.60 -5.75 8.68
CA ASN A 9 -27.56 -6.71 7.59
C ASN A 9 -28.86 -6.71 6.75
N GLU A 10 -30.02 -6.56 7.40
CA GLU A 10 -31.30 -6.36 6.69
C GLU A 10 -31.29 -5.05 5.87
N PHE A 11 -30.67 -3.99 6.40
CA PHE A 11 -30.49 -2.73 5.66
C PHE A 11 -29.59 -2.91 4.43
N PHE A 12 -28.44 -3.57 4.55
CA PHE A 12 -27.58 -3.85 3.40
C PHE A 12 -28.29 -4.68 2.32
N LYS A 13 -29.05 -5.71 2.74
CA LYS A 13 -29.89 -6.51 1.84
C LYS A 13 -30.97 -5.69 1.15
N HIS A 14 -31.54 -4.71 1.84
CA HIS A 14 -32.52 -3.81 1.24
C HIS A 14 -31.89 -2.92 0.17
N LEU A 15 -30.68 -2.42 0.41
CA LEU A 15 -29.99 -1.54 -0.55
C LEU A 15 -29.68 -2.22 -1.89
N THR A 16 -29.51 -3.55 -1.89
CA THR A 16 -29.09 -4.33 -3.06
C THR A 16 -30.24 -5.04 -3.77
N GLN A 17 -31.50 -4.71 -3.48
CA GLN A 17 -32.66 -5.37 -4.08
C GLN A 17 -32.84 -5.10 -5.58
N ASN A 18 -32.39 -3.94 -6.07
CA ASN A 18 -32.56 -3.51 -7.46
C ASN A 18 -31.33 -2.72 -7.94
N ASN A 19 -30.71 -3.17 -9.02
CA ASN A 19 -29.39 -2.68 -9.46
C ASN A 19 -29.39 -1.28 -10.10
N ASP A 20 -30.55 -0.74 -10.48
CA ASP A 20 -30.69 0.58 -11.12
C ASP A 20 -31.23 1.67 -10.17
N THR A 21 -30.92 1.56 -8.88
CA THR A 21 -31.50 2.43 -7.84
C THR A 21 -30.46 3.25 -7.09
N ASN A 22 -30.91 4.35 -6.46
CA ASN A 22 -30.04 5.15 -5.59
C ASN A 22 -29.59 4.35 -4.36
N GLU A 23 -30.43 3.42 -3.92
CA GLU A 23 -30.16 2.48 -2.85
C GLU A 23 -28.96 1.59 -3.21
N TYR A 24 -28.93 1.03 -4.42
CA TYR A 24 -27.81 0.22 -4.90
C TYR A 24 -26.52 1.04 -5.00
N HIS A 25 -26.58 2.24 -5.59
CA HIS A 25 -25.41 3.13 -5.60
C HIS A 25 -24.95 3.51 -4.19
N THR A 26 -25.88 3.64 -3.25
CA THR A 26 -25.57 3.91 -1.83
C THR A 26 -24.83 2.73 -1.20
N PHE A 27 -25.20 1.49 -1.53
CA PHE A 27 -24.47 0.31 -1.06
C PHE A 27 -23.00 0.36 -1.47
N PHE A 28 -22.69 0.58 -2.75
CA PHE A 28 -21.30 0.61 -3.23
C PHE A 28 -20.51 1.82 -2.71
N ALA A 29 -21.16 2.98 -2.59
CA ALA A 29 -20.55 4.15 -1.96
C ALA A 29 -20.20 3.89 -0.48
N LEU A 30 -21.06 3.17 0.25
CA LEU A 30 -20.76 2.74 1.62
C LEU A 30 -19.64 1.71 1.64
N LEU A 31 -19.70 0.72 0.75
CA LEU A 31 -18.72 -0.36 0.64
C LEU A 31 -17.30 0.18 0.43
N GLU A 32 -17.14 1.15 -0.49
CA GLU A 32 -15.87 1.83 -0.74
C GLU A 32 -15.27 2.46 0.53
N ARG A 33 -16.13 2.97 1.43
CA ARG A 33 -15.70 3.61 2.68
C ARG A 33 -15.37 2.61 3.78
N ILE A 34 -16.01 1.45 3.79
CA ILE A 34 -15.85 0.46 4.88
C ILE A 34 -14.88 -0.68 4.53
N LYS A 35 -14.56 -0.92 3.25
CA LYS A 35 -13.78 -2.11 2.84
C LYS A 35 -12.42 -2.27 3.53
N ASN A 36 -11.79 -1.16 3.91
CA ASN A 36 -10.48 -1.17 4.58
C ASN A 36 -10.61 -1.09 6.11
N ASN A 37 -11.81 -1.22 6.66
CA ASN A 37 -12.08 -1.18 8.10
C ASN A 37 -12.43 -2.58 8.61
N SER A 38 -11.41 -3.36 8.93
CA SER A 38 -11.54 -4.75 9.38
C SER A 38 -12.46 -4.90 10.60
N SER A 39 -12.41 -3.96 11.55
CA SER A 39 -13.27 -3.98 12.73
C SER A 39 -14.76 -3.84 12.41
N LEU A 40 -15.11 -3.03 11.39
CA LEU A 40 -16.50 -2.92 10.92
C LEU A 40 -16.93 -4.18 10.18
N LEU A 41 -16.07 -4.75 9.34
CA LEU A 41 -16.37 -5.98 8.62
C LEU A 41 -16.58 -7.15 9.60
N GLU A 42 -15.73 -7.27 10.62
CA GLU A 42 -15.88 -8.27 11.69
C GLU A 42 -17.17 -8.07 12.49
N TYR A 43 -17.54 -6.81 12.76
CA TYR A 43 -18.79 -6.47 13.45
C TYR A 43 -20.04 -6.90 12.65
N TYR A 44 -20.06 -6.69 11.33
CA TYR A 44 -21.16 -7.13 10.48
C TYR A 44 -21.17 -8.65 10.27
N GLY A 45 -19.99 -9.26 10.29
CA GLY A 45 -19.77 -10.69 10.42
C GLY A 45 -20.21 -11.51 9.21
N LYS A 46 -20.36 -12.83 9.44
CA LYS A 46 -20.59 -13.85 8.41
C LYS A 46 -21.78 -13.56 7.49
N GLU A 47 -22.89 -13.06 8.02
CA GLU A 47 -24.10 -12.78 7.24
C GLU A 47 -23.85 -11.69 6.17
N PHE A 48 -23.03 -10.69 6.49
CA PHE A 48 -22.66 -9.65 5.55
C PHE A 48 -21.80 -10.21 4.41
N VAL A 49 -20.83 -11.06 4.75
CA VAL A 49 -19.97 -11.72 3.76
C VAL A 49 -20.79 -12.62 2.86
N GLU A 50 -21.67 -13.45 3.42
CA GLU A 50 -22.58 -14.31 2.64
C GLU A 50 -23.45 -13.50 1.68
N HIS A 51 -23.98 -12.37 2.13
CA HIS A 51 -24.75 -11.49 1.26
C HIS A 51 -23.91 -10.93 0.09
N MET A 52 -22.67 -10.52 0.33
CA MET A 52 -21.76 -10.07 -0.74
C MET A 52 -21.47 -11.20 -1.74
N ILE A 53 -21.25 -12.42 -1.25
CA ILE A 53 -21.06 -13.61 -2.09
C ILE A 53 -22.29 -13.86 -2.97
N GLU A 54 -23.50 -13.75 -2.40
CA GLU A 54 -24.76 -13.98 -3.09
C GLU A 54 -25.01 -12.98 -4.22
N ILE A 55 -24.69 -11.70 -4.02
CA ILE A 55 -24.96 -10.67 -5.03
C ILE A 55 -23.87 -10.59 -6.11
N LEU A 56 -22.64 -11.03 -5.84
CA LEU A 56 -21.51 -10.90 -6.76
C LEU A 56 -21.78 -11.39 -8.20
N PRO A 57 -22.41 -12.56 -8.44
CA PRO A 57 -22.70 -13.04 -9.79
C PRO A 57 -23.68 -12.14 -10.58
N HIS A 58 -24.39 -11.25 -9.90
CA HIS A 58 -25.41 -10.36 -10.46
C HIS A 58 -24.88 -8.93 -10.71
N ILE A 59 -23.61 -8.67 -10.41
CA ILE A 59 -22.99 -7.35 -10.60
C ILE A 59 -22.46 -7.22 -12.02
N GLU A 60 -23.11 -6.41 -12.85
CA GLU A 60 -22.70 -6.17 -14.24
C GLU A 60 -21.57 -5.16 -14.36
N ASP A 61 -21.55 -4.12 -13.52
CA ASP A 61 -20.50 -3.11 -13.54
C ASP A 61 -19.18 -3.68 -13.01
N LYS A 62 -18.12 -3.54 -13.80
CA LYS A 62 -16.79 -4.09 -13.49
C LYS A 62 -16.12 -3.43 -12.28
N TYR A 63 -16.39 -2.15 -12.01
CA TYR A 63 -15.82 -1.44 -10.87
C TYR A 63 -16.48 -1.89 -9.58
N ASP A 64 -17.81 -1.99 -9.59
CA ASP A 64 -18.59 -2.55 -8.48
C ASP A 64 -18.20 -4.01 -8.21
N ARG A 65 -18.04 -4.81 -9.27
CA ARG A 65 -17.61 -6.21 -9.15
C ARG A 65 -16.23 -6.31 -8.50
N ALA A 66 -15.26 -5.52 -8.97
CA ALA A 66 -13.94 -5.47 -8.38
C ALA A 66 -13.99 -5.06 -6.91
N LEU A 67 -14.75 -4.00 -6.60
CA LEU A 67 -14.90 -3.49 -5.24
C LEU A 67 -15.49 -4.54 -4.29
N LEU A 68 -16.48 -5.31 -4.77
CA LEU A 68 -17.09 -6.38 -4.00
C LEU A 68 -16.12 -7.55 -3.76
N ILE A 69 -15.38 -7.97 -4.79
CA ILE A 69 -14.35 -9.01 -4.66
C ILE A 69 -13.27 -8.57 -3.65
N GLU A 70 -12.75 -7.34 -3.78
CA GLU A 70 -11.78 -6.80 -2.83
C GLU A 70 -12.32 -6.86 -1.39
N THR A 71 -13.57 -6.47 -1.19
CA THR A 71 -14.16 -6.46 0.16
C THR A 71 -14.40 -7.88 0.70
N ILE A 72 -14.79 -8.83 -0.14
CA ILE A 72 -14.91 -10.25 0.23
C ILE A 72 -13.54 -10.79 0.67
N MET A 73 -12.48 -10.45 -0.07
CA MET A 73 -11.12 -10.91 0.21
C MET A 73 -10.51 -10.26 1.46
N GLU A 74 -10.94 -9.06 1.85
CA GLU A 74 -10.59 -8.49 3.17
C GLU A 74 -11.27 -9.23 4.33
N CYS A 75 -12.32 -10.02 4.06
CA CYS A 75 -13.05 -10.78 5.08
C CYS A 75 -12.52 -12.21 5.31
N LEU A 76 -11.31 -12.54 4.85
CA LEU A 76 -10.73 -13.89 4.96
C LEU A 76 -10.65 -14.42 6.41
N ASP A 77 -10.40 -13.55 7.38
CA ASP A 77 -10.35 -13.93 8.80
C ASP A 77 -11.74 -14.20 9.41
N ILE A 78 -12.81 -13.77 8.73
CA ILE A 78 -14.20 -13.87 9.19
C ILE A 78 -14.89 -15.09 8.56
N TYR A 79 -14.50 -15.46 7.33
CA TYR A 79 -15.17 -16.49 6.55
C TYR A 79 -14.20 -17.45 5.89
N THR A 80 -14.42 -18.75 6.08
CA THR A 80 -13.64 -19.79 5.37
C THR A 80 -14.26 -20.08 4.02
N PHE A 81 -13.53 -19.74 2.96
CA PHE A 81 -13.91 -20.03 1.58
C PHE A 81 -13.43 -21.42 1.15
N SER A 82 -14.20 -22.08 0.27
CA SER A 82 -13.71 -23.28 -0.38
C SER A 82 -12.64 -22.93 -1.41
N GLN A 83 -11.69 -23.84 -1.64
CA GLN A 83 -10.64 -23.64 -2.64
C GLN A 83 -11.19 -23.48 -4.06
N SER A 84 -12.30 -24.14 -4.40
CA SER A 84 -12.95 -23.97 -5.70
C SER A 84 -13.51 -22.55 -5.86
N TYR A 85 -14.18 -22.04 -4.83
CA TYR A 85 -14.74 -20.70 -4.84
C TYR A 85 -13.67 -19.61 -4.90
N LEU A 86 -12.58 -19.77 -4.13
CA LEU A 86 -11.43 -18.86 -4.19
C LEU A 86 -10.85 -18.77 -5.59
N LYS A 87 -10.77 -19.90 -6.29
CA LYS A 87 -10.27 -19.93 -7.67
C LYS A 87 -11.21 -19.24 -8.65
N GLU A 88 -12.51 -19.47 -8.53
CA GLU A 88 -13.53 -18.80 -9.35
C GLU A 88 -13.49 -17.29 -9.17
N ILE A 89 -13.48 -16.82 -7.92
CA ILE A 89 -13.37 -15.39 -7.61
C ILE A 89 -12.03 -14.80 -8.06
N PHE A 90 -10.92 -15.55 -7.93
CA PHE A 90 -9.63 -15.09 -8.43
C PHE A 90 -9.66 -14.89 -9.96
N ASP A 91 -10.22 -15.84 -10.72
CA ASP A 91 -10.36 -15.70 -12.17
C ASP A 91 -11.26 -14.50 -12.55
N GLU A 92 -12.38 -14.28 -11.85
CA GLU A 92 -13.23 -13.08 -12.03
C GLU A 92 -12.49 -11.78 -11.70
N TYR A 93 -11.67 -11.76 -10.65
CA TYR A 93 -10.87 -10.59 -10.32
C TYR A 93 -9.83 -10.29 -11.39
N VAL A 94 -9.22 -11.32 -11.98
CA VAL A 94 -8.29 -11.15 -13.10
C VAL A 94 -8.98 -10.52 -14.32
N LEU A 95 -10.25 -10.87 -14.59
CA LEU A 95 -11.03 -10.18 -15.64
C LEU A 95 -11.19 -8.69 -15.32
N CYS A 96 -11.52 -8.35 -14.07
CA CYS A 96 -11.61 -6.95 -13.63
C CYS A 96 -10.28 -6.20 -13.80
N ILE A 97 -9.14 -6.86 -13.54
CA ILE A 97 -7.79 -6.32 -13.78
C ILE A 97 -7.57 -6.05 -15.26
N ALA A 98 -7.88 -7.02 -16.13
CA ALA A 98 -7.72 -6.91 -17.58
C ALA A 98 -8.55 -5.74 -18.15
N GLU A 99 -9.74 -5.51 -17.59
CA GLU A 99 -10.63 -4.42 -17.97
C GLU A 99 -10.28 -3.07 -17.31
N LYS A 100 -9.16 -2.99 -16.58
CA LYS A 100 -8.68 -1.78 -15.88
C LYS A 100 -9.71 -1.23 -14.88
N ALA A 101 -10.49 -2.11 -14.26
CA ALA A 101 -11.46 -1.74 -13.22
C ALA A 101 -10.82 -1.47 -11.85
N VAL A 102 -9.53 -1.79 -11.72
CA VAL A 102 -8.81 -1.77 -10.45
C VAL A 102 -7.58 -0.88 -10.54
N ASN A 103 -7.27 -0.15 -9.47
CA ASN A 103 -6.01 0.58 -9.36
C ASN A 103 -4.90 -0.30 -8.74
N VAL A 104 -3.64 0.11 -8.89
CA VAL A 104 -2.46 -0.64 -8.41
C VAL A 104 -2.53 -0.96 -6.91
N LYS A 105 -3.09 -0.06 -6.09
CA LYS A 105 -3.20 -0.27 -4.63
C LYS A 105 -4.21 -1.38 -4.33
N GLY A 106 -5.41 -1.32 -4.91
CA GLY A 106 -6.45 -2.34 -4.76
C GLY A 106 -5.97 -3.71 -5.24
N MET A 107 -5.40 -3.76 -6.46
CA MET A 107 -4.79 -4.97 -7.02
C MET A 107 -3.77 -5.60 -6.07
N SER A 108 -2.81 -4.81 -5.58
CA SER A 108 -1.75 -5.34 -4.72
C SER A 108 -2.30 -5.93 -3.40
N ALA A 109 -3.27 -5.26 -2.76
CA ALA A 109 -3.85 -5.74 -1.51
C ALA A 109 -4.65 -7.03 -1.73
N CYS A 110 -5.57 -7.02 -2.69
CA CYS A 110 -6.43 -8.16 -2.96
C CYS A 110 -5.65 -9.40 -3.41
N LEU A 111 -4.60 -9.22 -4.22
CA LEU A 111 -3.73 -10.33 -4.64
C LEU A 111 -2.94 -10.93 -3.47
N ILE A 112 -2.50 -10.12 -2.50
CA ILE A 112 -1.90 -10.64 -1.26
C ILE A 112 -2.91 -11.51 -0.51
N SER A 113 -4.17 -11.08 -0.40
CA SER A 113 -5.23 -11.86 0.22
C SER A 113 -5.46 -13.20 -0.51
N PHE A 114 -5.43 -13.22 -1.85
CA PHE A 114 -5.48 -14.48 -2.60
C PHE A 114 -4.29 -15.41 -2.32
N LEU A 115 -3.07 -14.86 -2.20
CA LEU A 115 -1.89 -15.65 -1.83
C LEU A 115 -2.05 -16.28 -0.44
N GLN A 116 -2.54 -15.50 0.54
CA GLN A 116 -2.83 -15.97 1.90
C GLN A 116 -3.92 -17.06 1.90
N ALA A 117 -4.91 -16.94 1.01
CA ALA A 117 -5.98 -17.91 0.85
C ALA A 117 -5.55 -19.21 0.12
N GLY A 118 -4.30 -19.27 -0.38
CA GLY A 118 -3.70 -20.46 -0.98
C GLY A 118 -3.59 -20.45 -2.50
N ILE A 119 -3.93 -19.35 -3.19
CA ILE A 119 -3.61 -19.20 -4.61
C ILE A 119 -2.10 -19.10 -4.77
N SER A 120 -1.55 -19.81 -5.76
CA SER A 120 -0.09 -19.87 -5.91
C SER A 120 0.47 -18.56 -6.47
N GLU A 121 1.64 -18.15 -5.98
CA GLU A 121 2.35 -16.97 -6.46
C GLU A 121 2.61 -17.01 -7.97
N LYS A 122 3.04 -18.17 -8.48
CA LYS A 122 3.27 -18.41 -9.90
C LYS A 122 2.03 -18.15 -10.74
N GLU A 123 0.85 -18.52 -10.24
CA GLU A 123 -0.41 -18.30 -10.93
C GLU A 123 -0.79 -16.81 -10.94
N VAL A 124 -0.61 -16.11 -9.82
CA VAL A 124 -0.80 -14.65 -9.74
C VAL A 124 0.10 -13.91 -10.71
N ILE A 125 1.42 -14.18 -10.68
CA ILE A 125 2.40 -13.53 -11.57
C ILE A 125 2.04 -13.79 -13.03
N LYS A 126 1.77 -15.05 -13.38
CA LYS A 126 1.40 -15.41 -14.76
C LYS A 126 0.16 -14.64 -15.23
N LYS A 127 -0.90 -14.58 -14.42
CA LYS A 127 -2.14 -13.86 -14.79
C LYS A 127 -1.90 -12.36 -14.92
N LEU A 128 -1.04 -11.76 -14.09
CA LEU A 128 -0.65 -10.36 -14.25
C LEU A 128 0.10 -10.14 -15.58
N GLU A 129 1.07 -10.99 -15.92
CA GLU A 129 1.81 -10.90 -17.19
C GLU A 129 0.93 -11.10 -18.42
N GLU A 130 -0.12 -11.93 -18.32
CA GLU A 130 -1.06 -12.19 -19.41
C GLU A 130 -2.05 -11.03 -19.63
N ASN A 131 -2.32 -10.21 -18.61
CA ASN A 131 -3.41 -9.22 -18.64
C ASN A 131 -2.95 -7.77 -18.50
N LEU A 132 -1.70 -7.51 -18.12
CA LEU A 132 -1.16 -6.16 -17.91
C LEU A 132 0.15 -5.93 -18.66
N GLU A 133 0.40 -4.67 -18.98
CA GLU A 133 1.69 -4.23 -19.50
C GLU A 133 2.78 -4.36 -18.41
N LYS A 134 4.01 -4.67 -18.84
CA LYS A 134 5.15 -4.93 -17.95
C LYS A 134 5.33 -3.88 -16.84
N GLU A 135 5.18 -2.60 -17.17
CA GLU A 135 5.30 -1.49 -16.19
C GLU A 135 4.25 -1.57 -15.08
N TYR A 136 3.01 -1.93 -15.41
CA TYR A 136 1.94 -2.13 -14.43
C TYR A 136 2.17 -3.39 -13.59
N VAL A 137 2.65 -4.46 -14.22
CA VAL A 137 3.02 -5.69 -13.48
C VAL A 137 4.10 -5.39 -12.44
N ILE A 138 5.17 -4.70 -12.82
CA ILE A 138 6.23 -4.27 -11.90
C ILE A 138 5.66 -3.39 -10.78
N SER A 139 4.78 -2.45 -11.12
CA SER A 139 4.15 -1.57 -10.14
C SER A 139 3.32 -2.33 -9.10
N VAL A 140 2.52 -3.32 -9.53
CA VAL A 140 1.73 -4.18 -8.64
C VAL A 140 2.65 -5.06 -7.79
N LEU A 141 3.58 -5.78 -8.43
CA LEU A 141 4.49 -6.69 -7.74
C LEU A 141 5.41 -5.98 -6.75
N SER A 142 5.87 -4.75 -7.06
CA SER A 142 6.70 -3.96 -6.14
C SER A 142 5.95 -3.64 -4.83
N LYS A 143 4.64 -3.37 -4.89
CA LYS A 143 3.82 -3.17 -3.68
C LYS A 143 3.59 -4.47 -2.91
N MET A 144 3.60 -5.60 -3.60
CA MET A 144 3.52 -6.93 -3.00
C MET A 144 4.88 -7.44 -2.49
N TYR A 145 5.99 -6.81 -2.86
CA TYR A 145 7.36 -7.30 -2.67
C TYR A 145 7.83 -7.44 -1.21
N THR A 146 7.00 -7.12 -0.24
CA THR A 146 7.29 -7.31 1.18
C THR A 146 7.42 -8.81 1.54
N ASN A 147 7.15 -9.19 2.79
CA ASN A 147 7.33 -10.55 3.33
C ASN A 147 6.79 -11.69 2.45
N TYR A 148 5.86 -11.40 1.52
CA TYR A 148 5.24 -12.34 0.59
C TYR A 148 6.14 -12.76 -0.58
N LEU A 149 6.71 -11.82 -1.34
CA LEU A 149 7.53 -12.16 -2.53
C LEU A 149 9.04 -12.19 -2.24
N ALA A 150 9.50 -11.57 -1.15
CA ALA A 150 10.92 -11.52 -0.80
C ALA A 150 11.54 -12.92 -0.61
N ASN A 151 10.74 -13.92 -0.22
CA ASN A 151 11.16 -15.31 -0.03
C ASN A 151 10.72 -16.23 -1.18
N SER A 152 10.23 -15.67 -2.28
CA SER A 152 9.73 -16.42 -3.41
C SER A 152 10.81 -17.31 -4.05
N VAL A 153 10.41 -18.52 -4.44
CA VAL A 153 11.25 -19.41 -5.26
C VAL A 153 11.51 -18.78 -6.64
N GLU A 154 10.60 -17.92 -7.11
CA GLU A 154 10.69 -17.18 -8.37
C GLU A 154 11.52 -15.90 -8.26
N ALA A 155 12.02 -15.51 -7.08
CA ALA A 155 12.77 -14.27 -6.85
C ALA A 155 14.02 -14.07 -7.75
N LYS A 156 14.43 -15.09 -8.49
CA LYS A 156 15.52 -15.02 -9.49
C LYS A 156 15.07 -14.56 -10.88
N SER A 157 13.77 -14.49 -11.16
CA SER A 157 13.25 -14.03 -12.44
C SER A 157 13.61 -12.55 -12.66
N THR A 158 13.82 -12.17 -13.92
CA THR A 158 14.15 -10.78 -14.28
C THR A 158 13.04 -9.82 -13.82
N LEU A 159 11.77 -10.23 -13.98
CA LEU A 159 10.62 -9.45 -13.56
C LEU A 159 10.60 -9.17 -12.06
N LEU A 160 10.82 -10.20 -11.22
CA LEU A 160 10.81 -10.01 -9.77
C LEU A 160 12.03 -9.22 -9.27
N LYS A 161 13.17 -9.26 -9.98
CA LYS A 161 14.29 -8.36 -9.70
C LYS A 161 13.96 -6.89 -10.00
N GLU A 162 13.29 -6.63 -11.12
CA GLU A 162 12.83 -5.27 -11.45
C GLU A 162 11.78 -4.79 -10.44
N ALA A 163 10.85 -5.65 -10.01
CA ALA A 163 9.89 -5.35 -8.95
C ALA A 163 10.55 -5.10 -7.58
N GLN A 164 11.58 -5.89 -7.23
CA GLN A 164 12.40 -5.69 -6.05
C GLN A 164 13.10 -4.33 -6.06
N GLU A 165 13.74 -3.99 -7.17
CA GLU A 165 14.43 -2.72 -7.34
C GLU A 165 13.44 -1.55 -7.22
N ALA A 166 12.28 -1.64 -7.89
CA ALA A 166 11.22 -0.64 -7.77
C ALA A 166 10.72 -0.50 -6.32
N TYR A 167 10.57 -1.61 -5.59
CA TYR A 167 10.22 -1.57 -4.16
C TYR A 167 11.29 -0.86 -3.33
N TYR A 168 12.57 -1.18 -3.52
CA TYR A 168 13.67 -0.53 -2.79
C TYR A 168 13.80 0.95 -3.11
N LEU A 169 13.62 1.33 -4.38
CA LEU A 169 13.57 2.73 -4.80
C LEU A 169 12.37 3.46 -4.17
N SER A 170 11.20 2.81 -4.08
CA SER A 170 10.04 3.38 -3.39
C SER A 170 10.31 3.61 -1.91
N GLN A 171 10.96 2.66 -1.21
CA GLN A 171 11.34 2.82 0.19
C GLN A 171 12.36 3.96 0.36
N ARG A 172 13.39 3.97 -0.48
CA ARG A 172 14.43 5.00 -0.48
C ARG A 172 13.83 6.39 -0.72
N SER A 173 12.99 6.52 -1.73
CA SER A 173 12.30 7.76 -2.07
C SER A 173 11.44 8.25 -0.90
N GLY A 174 10.67 7.36 -0.26
CA GLY A 174 9.88 7.71 0.92
C GLY A 174 10.75 8.25 2.06
N ILE A 175 11.85 7.59 2.40
CA ILE A 175 12.76 8.02 3.46
C ILE A 175 13.40 9.38 3.13
N ILE A 176 13.95 9.54 1.93
CA ILE A 176 14.66 10.77 1.55
C ILE A 176 13.69 11.95 1.40
N ALA A 177 12.45 11.72 0.97
CA ALA A 177 11.42 12.76 0.94
C ALA A 177 11.16 13.34 2.34
N GLN A 178 11.12 12.50 3.38
CA GLN A 178 10.93 12.97 4.76
C GLN A 178 12.18 13.68 5.30
N PHE A 179 13.37 13.22 4.93
CA PHE A 179 14.61 13.94 5.20
C PHE A 179 14.55 15.37 4.65
N LEU A 180 14.20 15.51 3.36
CA LEU A 180 14.07 16.80 2.69
C LEU A 180 13.06 17.72 3.37
N LEU A 181 11.97 17.18 3.91
CA LEU A 181 10.95 17.94 4.61
C LEU A 181 11.49 18.63 5.89
N LEU A 182 12.53 18.05 6.51
CA LEU A 182 13.19 18.61 7.69
C LEU A 182 14.33 19.56 7.31
N VAL A 183 15.17 19.19 6.33
CA VAL A 183 16.42 19.91 6.08
C VAL A 183 16.33 20.99 4.99
N ASN A 184 15.32 20.95 4.11
CA ASN A 184 15.16 21.94 3.04
C ASN A 184 14.02 22.94 3.32
N PRO A 185 14.31 24.25 3.42
CA PRO A 185 13.31 25.25 3.83
C PRO A 185 12.18 25.45 2.82
N TYR A 186 12.44 25.26 1.52
CA TYR A 186 11.43 25.39 0.48
C TYR A 186 10.48 24.19 0.49
N VAL A 187 11.03 22.98 0.64
CA VAL A 187 10.23 21.76 0.79
C VAL A 187 9.36 21.88 2.04
N GLN A 188 9.95 22.25 3.17
CA GLN A 188 9.23 22.47 4.43
C GLN A 188 8.08 23.48 4.29
N LYS A 189 8.34 24.64 3.66
CA LYS A 189 7.36 25.71 3.51
C LYS A 189 6.19 25.34 2.60
N TYR A 190 6.44 24.57 1.55
CA TYR A 190 5.46 24.31 0.50
C TYR A 190 4.92 22.89 0.46
N ALA A 191 5.31 22.02 1.40
CA ALA A 191 4.88 20.61 1.43
C ALA A 191 3.36 20.43 1.30
N GLY A 192 2.57 21.17 2.09
CA GLY A 192 1.11 21.06 2.09
C GLY A 192 0.41 21.59 0.83
N ILE A 193 1.14 22.23 -0.10
CA ILE A 193 0.62 22.62 -1.43
C ILE A 193 1.42 22.01 -2.58
N SER A 194 2.40 21.17 -2.27
CA SER A 194 3.27 20.53 -3.24
C SER A 194 2.51 19.44 -3.99
N GLN A 195 2.87 19.24 -5.26
CA GLN A 195 2.44 18.07 -6.02
C GLN A 195 3.43 16.90 -5.86
N ILE A 196 4.57 17.13 -5.22
CA ILE A 196 5.47 16.05 -4.76
C ILE A 196 4.81 15.42 -3.55
N THR A 197 4.53 14.11 -3.62
CA THR A 197 3.94 13.37 -2.52
C THR A 197 4.96 13.12 -1.43
N PHE A 198 4.63 13.55 -0.21
CA PHE A 198 5.34 13.21 1.01
C PHE A 198 4.49 12.24 1.83
N LEU A 199 5.10 11.46 2.72
CA LEU A 199 4.31 10.66 3.67
C LEU A 199 3.57 11.56 4.68
N TYR A 200 4.09 12.77 4.91
CA TYR A 200 3.49 13.79 5.79
C TYR A 200 3.38 15.11 5.07
N ASP A 201 2.23 15.77 5.16
CA ASP A 201 1.97 17.08 4.53
C ASP A 201 2.71 18.24 5.22
N SER A 202 3.37 17.98 6.34
CA SER A 202 4.21 18.93 7.06
C SER A 202 5.26 18.24 7.93
N TYR A 203 6.31 18.99 8.29
CA TYR A 203 7.36 18.50 9.19
C TYR A 203 6.82 18.10 10.58
N ARG A 204 5.68 18.65 11.02
CA ARG A 204 5.05 18.28 12.30
C ARG A 204 4.64 16.81 12.30
N GLY A 205 4.09 16.32 11.19
CA GLY A 205 3.74 14.89 11.05
C GLY A 205 4.96 13.98 11.13
N VAL A 206 6.09 14.38 10.52
CA VAL A 206 7.37 13.65 10.62
C VAL A 206 7.82 13.54 12.08
N TYR A 207 7.71 14.64 12.81
CA TYR A 207 8.13 14.74 14.20
C TYR A 207 7.24 13.90 15.13
N GLU A 208 5.92 13.99 14.97
CA GLU A 208 4.93 13.26 15.77
C GLU A 208 5.01 11.74 15.55
N ASP A 209 5.32 11.29 14.33
CA ASP A 209 5.58 9.88 14.02
C ASP A 209 6.96 9.39 14.47
N CYS A 210 7.72 10.23 15.19
CA CYS A 210 9.06 9.94 15.68
C CYS A 210 10.05 9.58 14.57
N TRP A 211 9.91 10.06 13.33
CA TRP A 211 10.86 9.78 12.25
C TRP A 211 12.13 10.66 12.37
N PRO A 212 13.36 10.15 12.14
CA PRO A 212 13.72 8.79 11.79
C PRO A 212 13.92 7.87 13.02
N ARG A 213 13.71 8.37 14.24
CA ARG A 213 13.91 7.63 15.50
C ARG A 213 13.09 6.34 15.63
N GLY A 214 11.89 6.27 15.06
CA GLY A 214 11.09 5.04 14.99
C GLY A 214 11.57 4.06 13.92
N LEU A 215 12.19 4.57 12.86
CA LEU A 215 12.66 3.81 11.71
C LEU A 215 14.01 3.14 11.97
N LEU A 216 15.02 3.92 12.39
CA LEU A 216 16.41 3.47 12.41
C LEU A 216 16.69 2.31 13.39
N PRO A 217 16.25 2.34 14.66
CA PRO A 217 16.55 1.27 15.62
C PRO A 217 16.05 -0.11 15.17
N ASN A 218 14.97 -0.14 14.39
CA ASN A 218 14.31 -1.38 13.99
C ASN A 218 14.74 -1.86 12.60
N MET A 219 15.08 -0.93 11.69
CA MET A 219 15.26 -1.24 10.27
C MET A 219 16.67 -0.93 9.74
N LYS A 220 17.56 -0.29 10.52
CA LYS A 220 18.90 0.14 10.05
C LYS A 220 19.66 -0.96 9.32
N ASP A 221 19.82 -2.12 9.94
CA ASP A 221 20.57 -3.24 9.33
C ASP A 221 19.91 -3.73 8.05
N THR A 222 18.57 -3.77 8.01
CA THR A 222 17.81 -4.17 6.82
C THR A 222 17.98 -3.15 5.70
N LEU A 223 17.88 -1.85 5.99
CA LEU A 223 18.04 -0.77 5.01
C LEU A 223 19.44 -0.77 4.38
N ILE A 224 20.48 -1.07 5.16
CA ILE A 224 21.86 -1.19 4.69
C ILE A 224 22.03 -2.47 3.86
N LYS A 225 21.59 -3.62 4.37
CA LYS A 225 21.73 -4.92 3.67
C LYS A 225 20.97 -4.95 2.35
N SER A 226 19.79 -4.36 2.30
CA SER A 226 18.97 -4.22 1.09
C SER A 226 19.43 -3.08 0.18
N LYS A 227 20.51 -2.36 0.54
CA LYS A 227 21.04 -1.21 -0.21
C LYS A 227 19.96 -0.15 -0.49
N ILE A 228 19.05 0.06 0.45
CA ILE A 228 18.08 1.16 0.38
C ILE A 228 18.76 2.46 0.80
N LEU A 229 19.61 2.39 1.82
CA LEU A 229 20.45 3.50 2.28
C LEU A 229 21.89 3.05 2.47
N SER A 230 22.84 3.93 2.20
CA SER A 230 24.25 3.75 2.53
C SER A 230 24.53 4.03 4.00
N LEU A 231 25.65 3.53 4.52
CA LEU A 231 26.11 3.83 5.89
C LEU A 231 26.24 5.33 6.16
N LYS A 232 26.67 6.10 5.16
CA LYS A 232 26.79 7.55 5.25
C LYS A 232 25.41 8.20 5.44
N GLU A 233 24.44 7.82 4.63
CA GLU A 233 23.07 8.37 4.70
C GLU A 233 22.43 8.06 6.05
N ILE A 234 22.62 6.83 6.56
CA ILE A 234 22.19 6.44 7.90
C ILE A 234 22.82 7.34 8.96
N SER A 235 24.14 7.56 8.92
CA SER A 235 24.83 8.41 9.88
C SER A 235 24.31 9.86 9.87
N ILE A 236 23.91 10.37 8.71
CA ILE A 236 23.33 11.71 8.58
C ILE A 236 21.92 11.76 9.19
N LEU A 237 21.11 10.71 9.01
CA LEU A 237 19.81 10.61 9.65
C LEU A 237 19.91 10.49 11.18
N GLU A 238 20.94 9.79 11.69
CA GLU A 238 21.25 9.72 13.13
C GLU A 238 21.67 11.08 13.68
N GLU A 239 22.51 11.82 12.94
CA GLU A 239 22.90 13.18 13.32
C GLU A 239 21.70 14.14 13.30
N LEU A 240 20.81 14.03 12.32
CA LEU A 240 19.57 14.81 12.27
C LEU A 240 18.70 14.56 13.51
N ASP A 241 18.51 13.30 13.90
CA ASP A 241 17.77 12.96 15.12
C ASP A 241 18.45 13.53 16.36
N SER A 242 19.77 13.39 16.47
CA SER A 242 20.56 13.96 17.58
C SER A 242 20.38 15.49 17.71
N LEU A 243 20.53 16.23 16.60
CA LEU A 243 20.41 17.69 16.58
C LEU A 243 19.02 18.15 17.02
N ILE A 244 17.97 17.56 16.43
CA ILE A 244 16.60 17.99 16.70
C ILE A 244 16.18 17.56 18.11
N ASN A 245 16.44 16.31 18.49
CA ASN A 245 15.77 15.69 19.62
C ASN A 245 16.59 15.56 20.89
N MET A 246 17.91 15.44 20.77
CA MET A 246 18.81 15.40 21.93
C MET A 246 19.33 16.79 22.26
N GLN A 247 19.60 17.59 21.23
CA GLN A 247 20.19 18.92 21.38
C GLN A 247 19.17 20.07 21.27
N GLY A 248 17.92 19.79 20.86
CA GLY A 248 16.86 20.78 20.78
C GLY A 248 17.10 21.89 19.75
N LYS A 249 17.83 21.58 18.67
CA LYS A 249 18.13 22.54 17.60
C LYS A 249 16.90 22.84 16.77
N ASP A 250 16.77 24.09 16.38
CA ASP A 250 15.74 24.53 15.44
C ASP A 250 16.02 23.98 14.03
N LEU A 251 14.96 23.69 13.25
CA LEU A 251 15.09 23.19 11.88
C LEU A 251 15.76 24.21 10.93
N ASP A 252 15.64 25.51 11.23
CA ASP A 252 16.31 26.61 10.53
C ASP A 252 17.77 26.81 10.98
N SER A 253 18.27 26.05 11.95
CA SER A 253 19.66 26.14 12.38
C SER A 253 20.63 25.75 11.26
N MET A 254 21.78 26.41 11.22
CA MET A 254 22.81 26.18 10.20
C MET A 254 23.28 24.72 10.21
N GLU A 255 23.35 24.11 11.40
CA GLU A 255 23.72 22.72 11.61
C GLU A 255 22.75 21.76 10.92
N VAL A 256 21.44 21.97 11.08
CA VAL A 256 20.41 21.15 10.41
C VAL A 256 20.42 21.39 8.90
N ARG A 257 20.54 22.65 8.47
CA ARG A 257 20.56 22.98 7.03
C ARG A 257 21.77 22.39 6.31
N LYS A 258 22.94 22.34 6.97
CA LYS A 258 24.16 21.74 6.41
C LYS A 258 24.00 20.25 6.09
N LEU A 259 23.13 19.54 6.80
CA LEU A 259 22.91 18.11 6.54
C LEU A 259 22.40 17.86 5.12
N TYR A 260 21.69 18.80 4.50
CA TYR A 260 21.31 18.69 3.08
C TYR A 260 22.55 18.55 2.18
N ASP A 261 23.51 19.45 2.32
CA ASP A 261 24.73 19.44 1.52
C ASP A 261 25.59 18.20 1.82
N ASP A 262 25.67 17.82 3.10
CA ASP A 262 26.39 16.62 3.54
C ASP A 262 25.74 15.35 2.97
N PHE A 263 24.42 15.31 2.85
CA PHE A 263 23.67 14.18 2.29
C PHE A 263 23.92 14.03 0.79
N PHE A 264 23.66 15.09 0.02
CA PHE A 264 23.68 15.03 -1.45
C PHE A 264 25.07 15.26 -2.08
N GLN A 265 26.02 15.89 -1.39
CA GLN A 265 27.40 16.13 -1.87
C GLN A 265 27.48 16.74 -3.28
N ASN A 266 26.65 17.76 -3.55
CA ASN A 266 26.54 18.43 -4.85
C ASN A 266 25.99 17.55 -6.00
N LYS A 267 25.47 16.36 -5.71
CA LYS A 267 24.70 15.57 -6.69
C LYS A 267 23.29 16.11 -6.82
N ASP A 268 22.66 15.82 -7.96
CA ASP A 268 21.23 16.07 -8.13
C ASP A 268 20.43 15.22 -7.11
N PRO A 269 19.58 15.83 -6.26
CA PRO A 269 18.74 15.08 -5.33
C PRO A 269 17.89 14.00 -6.00
N PHE A 270 17.41 14.21 -7.22
CA PHE A 270 16.63 13.22 -7.95
C PHE A 270 17.47 12.02 -8.37
N GLU A 271 18.72 12.25 -8.79
CA GLU A 271 19.67 11.16 -9.08
C GLU A 271 19.91 10.31 -7.83
N VAL A 272 20.10 10.96 -6.67
CA VAL A 272 20.30 10.26 -5.39
C VAL A 272 19.06 9.49 -4.93
N ILE A 273 17.86 10.07 -5.10
CA ILE A 273 16.59 9.45 -4.72
C ILE A 273 16.30 8.21 -5.57
N PHE A 274 16.52 8.30 -6.88
CA PHE A 274 16.15 7.26 -7.83
C PHE A 274 17.31 6.32 -8.22
N THR A 275 18.38 6.29 -7.41
CA THR A 275 19.50 5.36 -7.57
C THR A 275 19.78 4.63 -6.26
N LEU A 276 19.84 3.30 -6.30
CA LEU A 276 20.25 2.51 -5.15
C LEU A 276 21.77 2.62 -4.93
N PRO A 277 22.23 2.73 -3.67
CA PRO A 277 23.64 2.59 -3.31
C PRO A 277 24.32 1.35 -3.91
N VAL A 278 25.58 1.52 -4.33
CA VAL A 278 26.43 0.43 -4.85
C VAL A 278 27.02 -0.39 -3.71
#